data_AF-A0A2E6QRQ0-F1
#
_entry.id   AF-A0A2E6QRQ0-F1
#
_cell.length_a   1.000
_cell.length_b   1.000
_cell.length_c   1.000
_cell.angle_alpha   90.00
_cell.angle_beta   90.00
_cell.angle_gamma   90.00
#
_symmetry.space_group_name_H-M   'P 1'
#
loop_
_entity.id
_entity.type
_entity.pdbx_description
1 polymer ?
#
loop_
_entity_poly.entity_id
_entity_poly.type
_entity_poly.pdbx_seq_one_letter_code
_entity_poly.pdbx_strand_id
1 'polypeptide(L)'
;MKQSKFKPLMISFAKKEYEEEQEKATQKLELLDEASVWIHNAIDPKKVDMKKLHNNMVSYFKDLVLETFFKQNTLGLSANELIRAKEINYFSLVDIQSAYQDIKMKVDFKNNEAFIKVDRKEFETWTTSEKQNKLLLVGNKFISALDEMDKVHPIAKMFTNRLTNGYVNFDMYKNGFRVNPEVLN
;
A
#
# COMPACT_ATOMS: atom_id res chain seq x y z
N MET A 1 -13.78 28.12 -33.42
CA MET A 1 -13.56 26.69 -33.12
C MET A 1 -13.18 26.57 -31.65
N LYS A 2 -13.94 25.85 -30.82
CA LYS A 2 -13.52 25.55 -29.44
C LYS A 2 -12.29 24.66 -29.52
N GLN A 3 -11.13 25.15 -29.09
CA GLN A 3 -9.96 24.30 -28.89
C GLN A 3 -10.37 23.20 -27.90
N SER A 4 -10.34 21.95 -28.37
CA SER A 4 -10.51 20.78 -27.50
C SER A 4 -9.50 20.92 -26.35
N LYS A 5 -10.00 20.98 -25.11
CA LYS A 5 -9.11 20.96 -23.95
C LYS A 5 -8.37 19.63 -23.95
N PHE A 6 -7.05 19.69 -23.83
CA PHE A 6 -6.19 18.51 -23.71
C PHE A 6 -6.73 17.57 -22.64
N LYS A 7 -6.89 16.29 -23.00
CA LYS A 7 -7.27 15.22 -22.07
C LYS A 7 -6.14 14.20 -22.04
N PRO A 8 -5.45 14.01 -20.91
CA PRO A 8 -4.38 13.04 -20.80
C PRO A 8 -4.92 11.61 -20.94
N LEU A 9 -4.08 10.74 -21.48
CA LEU A 9 -4.32 9.30 -21.64
C LEU A 9 -3.32 8.53 -20.78
N MET A 10 -3.76 7.45 -20.15
CA MET A 10 -2.91 6.62 -19.30
C MET A 10 -1.96 5.81 -20.18
N ILE A 11 -0.66 5.94 -19.93
CA ILE A 11 0.42 5.21 -20.60
C ILE A 11 0.59 3.84 -19.92
N SER A 12 0.72 3.84 -18.60
CA SER A 12 0.98 2.64 -17.82
C SER A 12 0.49 2.79 -16.40
N PHE A 13 0.26 1.65 -15.76
CA PHE A 13 -0.03 1.52 -14.34
C PHE A 13 0.93 0.50 -13.74
N ALA A 14 1.70 0.91 -12.72
CA ALA A 14 2.62 0.06 -11.98
C ALA A 14 1.86 -0.83 -11.00
N LYS A 15 1.07 -1.77 -11.54
CA LYS A 15 0.15 -2.63 -10.78
C LYS A 15 0.85 -3.37 -9.63
N LYS A 16 2.04 -3.94 -9.89
CA LYS A 16 2.80 -4.70 -8.89
C LYS A 16 3.22 -3.83 -7.71
N GLU A 17 3.79 -2.66 -7.98
CA GLU A 17 4.20 -1.71 -6.93
C GLU A 17 2.98 -1.20 -6.13
N TYR A 18 1.86 -0.94 -6.80
CA TYR A 18 0.61 -0.60 -6.14
C TYR A 18 0.11 -1.72 -5.22
N GLU A 19 0.12 -2.96 -5.70
CA GLU A 19 -0.28 -4.13 -4.90
C GLU A 19 0.66 -4.35 -3.70
N GLU A 20 1.97 -4.20 -3.88
CA GLU A 20 2.96 -4.27 -2.80
C GLU A 20 2.73 -3.18 -1.73
N GLU A 21 2.41 -1.95 -2.13
CA GLU A 21 2.09 -0.86 -1.19
C GLU A 21 0.73 -1.07 -0.50
N GLN A 22 -0.25 -1.67 -1.18
CA GLN A 22 -1.49 -2.11 -0.54
C GLN A 22 -1.24 -3.21 0.50
N GLU A 23 -0.37 -4.16 0.19
CA GLU A 23 -0.03 -5.25 1.11
C GLU A 23 0.65 -4.71 2.37
N LYS A 24 1.62 -3.80 2.22
CA LYS A 24 2.24 -3.11 3.37
C LYS A 24 1.23 -2.33 4.21
N ALA A 25 0.27 -1.67 3.56
CA ALA A 25 -0.80 -0.96 4.26
C ALA A 25 -1.64 -1.92 5.10
N THR A 26 -2.04 -3.05 4.52
CA THR A 26 -2.79 -4.10 5.21
C THR A 26 -2.00 -4.66 6.39
N GLN A 27 -0.75 -5.09 6.17
CA GLN A 27 0.12 -5.64 7.21
C GLN A 27 0.29 -4.66 8.39
N LYS A 28 0.44 -3.37 8.10
CA LYS A 28 0.56 -2.35 9.16
C LYS A 28 -0.72 -2.24 10.00
N LEU A 29 -1.89 -2.29 9.38
CA LEU A 29 -3.16 -2.25 10.10
C LEU A 29 -3.40 -3.53 10.90
N GLU A 30 -3.02 -4.69 10.36
CA GLU A 30 -3.09 -5.99 11.05
C GLU A 30 -2.24 -5.99 12.32
N LEU A 31 -1.02 -5.46 12.28
CA LEU A 31 -0.17 -5.32 13.47
C LEU A 31 -0.79 -4.41 14.55
N LEU A 32 -1.54 -3.37 14.15
CA LEU A 32 -2.25 -2.51 15.09
C LEU A 32 -3.44 -3.23 15.74
N ASP A 33 -4.17 -4.04 14.96
CA ASP A 33 -5.25 -4.88 15.47
C ASP A 33 -4.71 -5.99 16.38
N GLU A 34 -3.63 -6.65 15.98
CA GLU A 34 -2.94 -7.67 16.78
C GLU A 34 -2.52 -7.12 18.15
N ALA A 35 -1.94 -5.90 18.18
CA ALA A 35 -1.62 -5.23 19.43
C ALA A 35 -2.87 -4.98 20.31
N SER A 36 -3.99 -4.59 19.70
CA SER A 36 -5.25 -4.37 20.41
C SER A 36 -5.81 -5.67 21.00
N VAL A 37 -5.83 -6.74 20.21
CA VAL A 37 -6.25 -8.09 20.65
C VAL A 37 -5.34 -8.58 21.77
N TRP A 38 -4.03 -8.40 21.63
CA TRP A 38 -3.05 -8.76 22.65
C TRP A 38 -3.35 -8.05 23.98
N ILE A 39 -3.60 -6.73 23.94
CA ILE A 39 -3.94 -5.95 25.14
C ILE A 39 -5.24 -6.46 25.78
N HIS A 40 -6.27 -6.75 24.97
CA HIS A 40 -7.52 -7.31 25.48
C HIS A 40 -7.30 -8.66 26.18
N ASN A 41 -6.49 -9.53 25.62
CA ASN A 41 -6.17 -10.83 26.23
C ASN A 41 -5.34 -10.67 27.52
N ALA A 42 -4.51 -9.65 27.62
CA ALA A 42 -3.63 -9.45 28.77
C ALA A 42 -4.35 -8.86 29.99
N ILE A 43 -5.24 -7.88 29.80
CA ILE A 43 -5.84 -7.13 30.91
C ILE A 43 -7.34 -6.84 30.75
N ASP A 44 -7.96 -7.21 29.63
CA ASP A 44 -9.38 -6.95 29.32
C ASP A 44 -9.86 -5.52 29.65
N PRO A 45 -9.26 -4.48 29.03
CA PRO A 45 -9.65 -3.11 29.32
C PRO A 45 -11.02 -2.81 28.70
N LYS A 46 -11.76 -1.87 29.29
CA LYS A 46 -13.09 -1.46 28.79
C LYS A 46 -13.07 -0.92 27.35
N LYS A 47 -11.98 -0.28 26.94
CA LYS A 47 -11.82 0.34 25.62
C LYS A 47 -10.35 0.51 25.29
N VAL A 48 -9.99 0.21 24.04
CA VAL A 48 -8.69 0.53 23.45
C VAL A 48 -8.84 1.69 22.46
N ASP A 49 -8.05 2.74 22.65
CA ASP A 49 -7.95 3.88 21.74
C ASP A 49 -6.86 3.60 20.70
N MET A 50 -7.27 3.40 19.44
CA MET A 50 -6.37 3.01 18.36
C MET A 50 -5.37 4.11 18.01
N LYS A 51 -5.73 5.38 18.25
CA LYS A 51 -4.83 6.51 18.01
C LYS A 51 -3.73 6.55 19.05
N LYS A 52 -4.05 6.31 20.33
CA LYS A 52 -3.02 6.18 21.38
C LYS A 52 -2.13 4.95 21.14
N LEU A 53 -2.74 3.83 20.77
CA LEU A 53 -2.04 2.59 20.44
C LEU A 53 -1.05 2.79 19.29
N HIS A 54 -1.48 3.46 18.22
CA HIS A 54 -0.62 3.80 17.09
C HIS A 54 0.60 4.64 17.48
N ASN A 55 0.44 5.60 18.40
CA ASN A 55 1.53 6.48 18.80
C ASN A 55 2.62 5.74 19.57
N ASN A 56 2.22 4.91 20.55
CA ASN A 56 3.14 4.11 21.33
C ASN A 56 2.38 2.97 22.05
N MET A 57 2.47 1.76 21.51
CA MET A 57 1.73 0.61 22.02
C MET A 57 2.12 0.26 23.45
N VAL A 58 3.41 0.21 23.75
CA VAL A 58 3.94 -0.18 25.06
C VAL A 58 3.61 0.86 26.13
N SER A 59 3.75 2.15 25.83
CA SER A 59 3.39 3.22 26.76
C SER A 59 1.89 3.22 27.02
N TYR A 60 1.08 3.09 25.98
CA TYR A 60 -0.37 3.10 26.14
C TYR A 60 -0.87 1.87 26.91
N PHE A 61 -0.27 0.70 26.69
CA PHE A 61 -0.54 -0.49 27.49
C PHE A 61 -0.27 -0.24 28.99
N LYS A 62 0.82 0.43 29.35
CA LYS A 62 1.13 0.77 30.76
C LYS A 62 0.07 1.69 31.38
N ASP A 63 -0.43 2.65 30.61
CA ASP A 63 -1.54 3.50 31.05
C ASP A 63 -2.80 2.66 31.31
N LEU A 64 -3.12 1.74 30.39
CA LEU A 64 -4.28 0.84 30.53
C LEU A 64 -4.16 -0.11 31.73
N VAL A 65 -2.95 -0.59 32.05
CA VAL A 65 -2.69 -1.41 33.26
C VAL A 65 -3.06 -0.62 34.51
N LEU A 66 -2.63 0.64 34.61
CA LEU A 66 -2.94 1.51 35.75
C LEU A 66 -4.43 1.76 35.87
N GLU A 67 -5.11 2.05 34.76
CA GLU A 67 -6.56 2.27 34.73
C GLU A 67 -7.34 1.01 35.14
N THR A 68 -6.96 -0.14 34.60
CA THR A 68 -7.64 -1.42 34.81
C THR A 68 -7.52 -1.89 36.25
N PHE A 69 -6.32 -1.80 36.84
CA PHE A 69 -6.06 -2.25 38.21
C PHE A 69 -6.16 -1.14 39.26
N PHE A 70 -6.61 0.07 38.89
CA PHE A 70 -6.69 1.22 39.78
C PHE A 70 -7.31 0.90 41.15
N LYS A 71 -8.43 0.17 41.16
CA LYS A 71 -9.14 -0.21 42.40
C LYS A 71 -8.39 -1.23 43.26
N GLN A 72 -7.56 -2.07 42.65
CA GLN A 72 -6.76 -3.09 43.32
C GLN A 72 -5.42 -2.53 43.79
N ASN A 73 -4.99 -1.40 43.21
CA ASN A 73 -3.71 -0.76 43.47
C ASN A 73 -3.75 0.16 44.71
N THR A 74 -4.01 -0.42 45.89
CA THR A 74 -4.07 0.34 47.16
C THR A 74 -2.71 0.86 47.62
N LEU A 75 -1.62 0.24 47.16
CA LEU A 75 -0.24 0.57 47.51
C LEU A 75 0.38 1.64 46.60
N GLY A 76 -0.35 2.13 45.60
CA GLY A 76 0.16 3.15 44.68
C GLY A 76 1.32 2.67 43.80
N LEU A 77 1.33 1.38 43.44
CA LEU A 77 2.33 0.79 42.57
C LEU A 77 2.32 1.43 41.18
N SER A 78 3.50 1.54 40.58
CA SER A 78 3.67 1.94 39.19
C SER A 78 3.18 0.86 38.21
N ALA A 79 2.99 1.22 36.95
CA ALA A 79 2.57 0.27 35.90
C ALA A 79 3.51 -0.94 35.79
N ASN A 80 4.83 -0.72 35.84
CA ASN A 80 5.82 -1.80 35.74
C ASN A 80 5.75 -2.75 36.93
N GLU A 81 5.50 -2.23 38.14
CA GLU A 81 5.34 -3.05 39.34
C GLU A 81 4.05 -3.86 39.29
N LEU A 82 2.95 -3.29 38.81
CA LEU A 82 1.70 -4.02 38.57
C LEU A 82 1.86 -5.11 37.50
N ILE A 83 2.54 -4.81 36.39
CA ILE A 83 2.85 -5.80 35.34
C ILE A 83 3.62 -6.98 35.94
N ARG A 84 4.64 -6.72 36.76
CA ARG A 84 5.40 -7.78 37.45
C ARG A 84 4.54 -8.56 38.44
N ALA A 85 3.74 -7.88 39.25
CA ALA A 85 2.87 -8.50 40.25
C ALA A 85 1.76 -9.36 39.61
N LYS A 86 1.33 -9.02 38.40
CA LYS A 86 0.36 -9.78 37.60
C LYS A 86 1.04 -10.79 36.65
N GLU A 87 2.37 -10.89 36.70
CA GLU A 87 3.18 -11.78 35.85
C GLU A 87 2.91 -11.61 34.35
N ILE A 88 2.57 -10.39 33.92
CA ILE A 88 2.26 -10.11 32.52
C ILE A 88 3.57 -9.95 31.74
N ASN A 89 3.83 -10.87 30.82
CA ASN A 89 4.94 -10.74 29.88
C ASN A 89 4.50 -9.95 28.65
N TYR A 90 5.00 -8.72 28.49
CA TYR A 90 4.67 -7.85 27.36
C TYR A 90 5.75 -7.83 26.25
N PHE A 91 6.74 -8.73 26.26
CA PHE A 91 7.79 -8.76 25.22
C PHE A 91 7.21 -8.95 23.81
N SER A 92 6.16 -9.77 23.66
CA SER A 92 5.46 -9.91 22.38
C SER A 92 4.83 -8.60 21.89
N LEU A 93 4.33 -7.74 22.81
CA LEU A 93 3.84 -6.41 22.43
C LEU A 93 4.98 -5.48 21.97
N VAL A 94 6.18 -5.64 22.53
CA VAL A 94 7.37 -4.92 22.07
C VAL A 94 7.72 -5.34 20.64
N ASP A 95 7.67 -6.64 20.34
CA ASP A 95 7.94 -7.16 19.00
C ASP A 95 6.91 -6.67 17.97
N ILE A 96 5.61 -6.71 18.31
CA ILE A 96 4.54 -6.16 17.46
C ILE A 96 4.78 -4.67 17.20
N GLN A 97 5.12 -3.91 18.24
CA GLN A 97 5.43 -2.48 18.07
C GLN A 97 6.62 -2.25 17.15
N SER A 98 7.68 -3.05 17.26
CA SER A 98 8.84 -2.95 16.38
C SER A 98 8.45 -3.18 14.93
N ALA A 99 7.76 -4.29 14.63
CA ALA A 99 7.29 -4.61 13.29
C ALA A 99 6.37 -3.51 12.73
N TYR A 100 5.47 -2.97 13.56
CA TYR A 100 4.56 -1.88 13.17
C TYR A 100 5.32 -0.59 12.81
N GLN A 101 6.39 -0.28 13.55
CA GLN A 101 7.20 0.90 13.33
C GLN A 101 8.11 0.77 12.11
N ASP A 102 8.51 -0.44 11.73
CA ASP A 102 9.33 -0.69 10.53
C ASP A 102 8.59 -0.38 9.24
N ILE A 103 7.26 -0.56 9.19
CA ILE A 103 6.44 -0.19 8.03
C ILE A 103 6.19 1.32 8.05
N LYS A 104 6.93 2.09 7.23
CA LYS A 104 6.83 3.56 7.16
C LYS A 104 5.66 4.03 6.29
N MET A 105 4.44 3.90 6.80
CA MET A 105 3.23 4.46 6.18
C MET A 105 2.47 5.38 7.14
N LYS A 106 1.85 6.42 6.57
CA LYS A 106 0.98 7.34 7.30
C LYS A 106 -0.37 6.66 7.57
N VAL A 107 -0.78 6.65 8.83
CA VAL A 107 -2.07 6.12 9.28
C VAL A 107 -3.00 7.28 9.60
N ASP A 108 -4.19 7.27 9.01
CA ASP A 108 -5.25 8.22 9.31
C ASP A 108 -6.34 7.52 10.13
N PHE A 109 -7.16 8.31 10.85
CA PHE A 109 -8.16 7.79 11.78
C PHE A 109 -9.53 8.42 11.52
N LYS A 110 -10.57 7.59 11.51
CA LYS A 110 -11.97 8.04 11.48
C LYS A 110 -12.75 7.24 12.51
N ASN A 111 -13.39 7.92 13.47
CA ASN A 111 -14.17 7.26 14.54
C ASN A 111 -13.41 6.16 15.31
N ASN A 112 -12.11 6.35 15.58
CA ASN A 112 -11.21 5.36 16.20
C ASN A 112 -10.88 4.13 15.32
N GLU A 113 -11.30 4.12 14.06
CA GLU A 113 -10.86 3.13 13.07
C GLU A 113 -9.65 3.67 12.31
N ALA A 114 -8.58 2.88 12.28
CA ALA A 114 -7.35 3.19 11.55
C ALA A 114 -7.50 2.79 10.09
N PHE A 115 -7.05 3.63 9.17
CA PHE A 115 -6.99 3.29 7.75
C PHE A 115 -5.77 3.94 7.09
N ILE A 116 -5.31 3.34 6.00
CA ILE A 116 -4.20 3.83 5.17
C ILE A 116 -4.72 4.01 3.75
N LYS A 117 -4.49 5.18 3.17
CA LYS A 117 -4.88 5.48 1.79
C LYS A 117 -3.66 5.32 0.87
N VAL A 118 -3.70 4.32 0.01
CA VAL A 118 -2.74 4.16 -1.10
C VAL A 118 -3.31 4.87 -2.32
N ASP A 119 -2.69 5.99 -2.73
CA ASP A 119 -3.17 6.74 -3.89
C ASP A 119 -2.75 6.05 -5.19
N ARG A 120 -3.73 5.50 -5.91
CA ARG A 120 -3.51 4.86 -7.20
C ARG A 120 -2.78 5.78 -8.19
N LYS A 121 -3.01 7.10 -8.12
CA LYS A 121 -2.41 8.06 -9.06
C LYS A 121 -0.89 8.11 -8.99
N GLU A 122 -0.30 7.77 -7.85
CA GLU A 122 1.17 7.74 -7.69
C GLU A 122 1.81 6.62 -8.54
N PHE A 123 1.03 5.63 -8.95
CA PHE A 123 1.46 4.49 -9.75
C PHE A 123 1.00 4.58 -11.21
N GLU A 124 0.34 5.68 -11.59
CA GLU A 124 -0.14 5.90 -12.95
C GLU A 124 0.78 6.85 -13.71
N THR A 125 1.15 6.48 -14.93
CA THR A 125 1.86 7.35 -15.86
C THR A 125 0.89 7.85 -16.91
N TRP A 126 0.84 9.16 -17.11
CA TRP A 126 -0.10 9.82 -18.02
C TRP A 126 0.65 10.64 -19.08
N THR A 127 0.04 10.79 -20.24
CA THR A 127 0.53 11.73 -21.26
C THR A 127 0.42 13.18 -20.77
N THR A 128 1.31 14.05 -21.26
CA THR A 128 1.38 15.48 -20.92
C THR A 128 1.06 16.39 -22.09
N SER A 129 0.92 15.85 -23.31
CA SER A 129 0.61 16.64 -24.52
C SER A 129 -0.24 15.90 -25.56
N GLU A 130 -0.87 16.65 -26.46
CA GLU A 130 -1.62 16.07 -27.59
C GLU A 130 -0.74 15.27 -28.56
N LYS A 131 0.55 15.63 -28.69
CA LYS A 131 1.51 14.86 -29.46
C LYS A 131 1.69 13.47 -28.87
N GLN A 132 1.87 13.38 -27.55
CA GLN A 132 1.97 12.11 -26.84
C GLN A 132 0.68 11.29 -26.93
N ASN A 133 -0.49 11.93 -26.82
CA ASN A 133 -1.77 11.26 -27.05
C ASN A 133 -1.83 10.62 -28.43
N LYS A 134 -1.45 11.38 -29.47
CA LYS A 134 -1.49 10.88 -30.85
C LYS A 134 -0.54 9.68 -31.04
N LEU A 135 0.67 9.76 -30.47
CA LEU A 135 1.62 8.64 -30.50
C LEU A 135 1.00 7.41 -29.80
N LEU A 136 0.60 7.55 -28.54
CA LEU A 136 0.01 6.44 -27.77
C LEU A 136 -1.18 5.79 -28.50
N LEU A 137 -2.08 6.59 -29.08
CA LEU A 137 -3.24 6.09 -29.84
C LEU A 137 -2.82 5.33 -31.10
N VAL A 138 -1.85 5.83 -31.86
CA VAL A 138 -1.35 5.15 -33.07
C VAL A 138 -0.65 3.84 -32.70
N GLY A 139 0.18 3.86 -31.65
CA GLY A 139 0.88 2.68 -31.16
C GLY A 139 -0.10 1.60 -30.68
N ASN A 140 -1.11 1.98 -29.89
CA ASN A 140 -2.14 1.03 -29.41
C ASN A 140 -2.98 0.43 -30.53
N LYS A 141 -3.29 1.21 -31.59
CA LYS A 141 -3.96 0.66 -32.78
C LYS A 141 -3.10 -0.37 -33.50
N PHE A 142 -1.80 -0.08 -33.65
CA PHE A 142 -0.87 -1.03 -34.25
C PHE A 142 -0.74 -2.31 -33.42
N ILE A 143 -0.62 -2.19 -32.10
CA ILE A 143 -0.60 -3.33 -31.17
C ILE A 143 -1.87 -4.18 -31.31
N SER A 144 -3.04 -3.55 -31.34
CA SER A 144 -4.31 -4.26 -31.51
C SER A 144 -4.34 -5.07 -32.81
N ALA A 145 -3.84 -4.49 -33.91
CA ALA A 145 -3.74 -5.20 -35.19
C ALA A 145 -2.75 -6.38 -35.15
N LEU A 146 -1.62 -6.23 -34.42
CA LEU A 146 -0.69 -7.34 -34.21
C LEU A 146 -1.31 -8.47 -33.38
N ASP A 147 -2.04 -8.15 -32.32
CA ASP A 147 -2.72 -9.13 -31.48
C ASP A 147 -3.84 -9.86 -32.23
N GLU A 148 -4.56 -9.17 -33.12
CA GLU A 148 -5.54 -9.79 -34.01
C GLU A 148 -4.88 -10.72 -35.03
N MET A 149 -3.75 -10.31 -35.62
CA MET A 149 -2.99 -11.13 -36.55
C MET A 149 -2.43 -12.39 -35.87
N ASP A 150 -1.88 -12.27 -34.66
CA ASP A 150 -1.28 -13.39 -33.91
C ASP A 150 -2.29 -14.49 -33.57
N LYS A 151 -3.58 -14.16 -33.44
CA LYS A 151 -4.67 -15.14 -33.23
C LYS A 151 -4.91 -16.05 -34.43
N VAL A 152 -4.67 -15.56 -35.65
CA VAL A 152 -4.93 -16.30 -36.90
C VAL A 152 -3.65 -16.83 -37.54
N HIS A 153 -2.52 -16.18 -37.29
CA HIS A 153 -1.21 -16.58 -37.79
C HIS A 153 -0.12 -16.11 -36.80
N PRO A 154 0.64 -17.03 -36.17
CA PRO A 154 1.65 -16.67 -35.19
C PRO A 154 2.66 -15.68 -35.77
N ILE A 155 2.90 -14.59 -35.04
CA ILE A 155 3.82 -13.54 -35.47
C ILE A 155 5.12 -13.64 -34.70
N ALA A 156 6.23 -13.31 -35.34
CA ALA A 156 7.53 -13.31 -34.69
C ALA A 156 7.69 -12.05 -33.82
N LYS A 157 7.07 -12.04 -32.63
CA LYS A 157 6.93 -10.88 -31.71
C LYS A 157 8.24 -10.17 -31.38
N MET A 158 9.34 -10.92 -31.31
CA MET A 158 10.68 -10.40 -30.99
C MET A 158 11.22 -9.40 -32.03
N PHE A 159 10.73 -9.45 -33.29
CA PHE A 159 11.19 -8.55 -34.35
C PHE A 159 10.42 -7.23 -34.42
N THR A 160 9.29 -7.10 -33.72
CA THR A 160 8.43 -5.90 -33.75
C THR A 160 9.17 -4.65 -33.26
N ASN A 161 10.05 -4.78 -32.27
CA ASN A 161 10.90 -3.69 -31.81
C ASN A 161 11.76 -3.14 -32.97
N ARG A 162 12.43 -4.02 -33.72
CA ARG A 162 13.26 -3.62 -34.86
C ARG A 162 12.44 -3.03 -36.00
N LEU A 163 11.27 -3.63 -36.30
CA LEU A 163 10.37 -3.15 -37.35
C LEU A 163 9.91 -1.71 -37.11
N THR A 164 9.68 -1.36 -35.85
CA THR A 164 9.13 -0.06 -35.46
C THR A 164 10.18 0.91 -34.94
N ASN A 165 11.47 0.61 -35.10
CA ASN A 165 12.60 1.38 -34.55
C ASN A 165 12.42 1.68 -33.05
N GLY A 166 11.96 0.70 -32.28
CA GLY A 166 11.79 0.79 -30.82
C GLY A 166 10.53 1.55 -30.38
N TYR A 167 9.61 1.86 -31.29
CA TYR A 167 8.34 2.52 -30.95
C TYR A 167 7.35 1.57 -30.25
N VAL A 168 7.29 0.31 -30.67
CA VAL A 168 6.49 -0.74 -30.03
C VAL A 168 7.41 -1.89 -29.64
N ASN A 169 7.36 -2.25 -28.35
CA ASN A 169 8.20 -3.26 -27.75
C ASN A 169 7.37 -4.45 -27.31
N PHE A 170 7.92 -5.65 -27.45
CA PHE A 170 7.34 -6.85 -26.86
C PHE A 170 7.91 -7.04 -25.45
N ASP A 171 7.04 -7.03 -24.45
CA ASP A 171 7.36 -7.30 -23.06
C ASP A 171 7.26 -8.82 -22.83
N MET A 172 8.41 -9.49 -22.73
CA MET A 172 8.46 -10.94 -22.52
C MET A 172 7.85 -11.38 -21.20
N TYR A 173 7.94 -10.56 -20.15
CA TYR A 173 7.40 -10.89 -18.83
C TYR A 173 5.88 -10.84 -18.82
N LYS A 174 5.30 -9.88 -19.55
CA LYS A 174 3.84 -9.73 -19.69
C LYS A 174 3.27 -10.47 -20.90
N ASN A 175 4.13 -11.09 -21.72
CA ASN A 175 3.80 -11.74 -22.99
C ASN A 175 2.89 -10.86 -23.87
N GLY A 176 3.23 -9.57 -24.01
CA GLY A 176 2.38 -8.61 -24.72
C GLY A 176 3.15 -7.43 -25.28
N PHE A 177 2.60 -6.77 -26.28
CA PHE A 177 3.18 -5.55 -26.83
C PHE A 177 2.81 -4.32 -26.00
N ARG A 178 3.69 -3.32 -26.01
CA ARG A 178 3.45 -2.01 -25.42
C ARG A 178 4.12 -0.92 -26.25
N VAL A 179 3.54 0.28 -26.24
CA VAL A 179 4.23 1.46 -26.77
C VAL A 179 5.41 1.77 -25.85
N ASN A 180 6.57 2.07 -26.42
CA ASN A 180 7.76 2.40 -25.64
C ASN A 180 7.57 3.76 -24.93
N PRO A 181 7.55 3.79 -23.58
CA PRO A 181 7.39 5.04 -22.84
C PRO A 181 8.49 6.07 -23.13
N GLU A 182 9.71 5.63 -23.46
CA GLU A 182 10.83 6.51 -23.79
C GLU A 182 10.60 7.30 -25.08
N VAL A 183 9.82 6.76 -26.02
CA VAL A 183 9.48 7.44 -27.28
C VAL A 183 8.29 8.40 -27.09
N LEU A 184 7.56 8.25 -25.98
CA LEU A 184 6.51 9.18 -25.60
C LEU A 184 7.08 10.40 -24.87
N ASN A 185 8.16 10.27 -24.11
CA ASN A 185 8.75 11.36 -23.33
C ASN A 185 9.50 12.41 -24.17
#